data_AF-A0A9D7Y521-F1
#
_entry.id   AF-A0A9D7Y521-F1
#
_cell.length_a   1.000
_cell.length_b   1.000
_cell.length_c   1.000
_cell.angle_alpha   90.00
_cell.angle_beta   90.00
_cell.angle_gamma   90.00
#
_symmetry.space_group_name_H-M   'P 1'
#
loop_
_entity.id
_entity.type
_entity.pdbx_description
1 polymer ?
#
loop_
_entity_poly.entity_id
_entity_poly.type
_entity_poly.pdbx_seq_one_letter_code
_entity_poly.pdbx_strand_id
1 'polypeptide(L)'
;MFFTQSEQYDSLVHGQEGRPADYPVIEPYPELLFFIQRNQNINTVIYELNHLPGEILNLNDPIKISWMYFDENRNTTVKELNYIQKKLAYGYHHRVISNELIEFRFVSYDQMNFLPCKRE
;
A
#
# COMPACT_ATOMS: atom_id res chain seq x y z
N MET A 1 27.56 4.51 -31.35
CA MET A 1 27.49 3.53 -30.23
C MET A 1 26.02 3.45 -29.85
N PHE A 2 25.33 2.43 -30.33
CA PHE A 2 23.87 2.30 -30.18
C PHE A 2 23.61 1.48 -28.92
N PHE A 3 22.90 2.06 -27.96
CA PHE A 3 22.34 1.29 -26.84
C PHE A 3 21.17 0.49 -27.40
N THR A 4 21.31 -0.83 -27.42
CA THR A 4 20.26 -1.77 -27.79
C THR A 4 19.11 -1.63 -26.80
N GLN A 5 17.93 -1.36 -27.34
CA GLN A 5 16.64 -1.41 -26.69
C GLN A 5 16.56 -2.67 -25.82
N SER A 6 16.38 -2.49 -24.51
CA SER A 6 16.20 -3.59 -23.56
C SER A 6 15.06 -4.48 -24.04
N GLU A 7 15.28 -5.78 -24.14
CA GLU A 7 14.25 -6.75 -24.49
C GLU A 7 13.06 -6.59 -23.54
N GLN A 8 11.93 -6.18 -24.12
CA GLN A 8 10.68 -6.02 -23.43
C GLN A 8 10.17 -7.43 -23.12
N TYR A 9 10.31 -7.89 -21.88
CA TYR A 9 9.75 -9.16 -21.43
C TYR A 9 8.24 -9.14 -21.66
N ASP A 10 7.76 -9.98 -22.58
CA ASP A 10 6.34 -10.15 -22.84
C ASP A 10 5.73 -10.91 -21.66
N SER A 11 5.18 -10.16 -20.69
CA SER A 11 4.58 -10.76 -19.50
C SER A 11 3.35 -11.56 -19.91
N LEU A 12 3.32 -12.86 -19.59
CA LEU A 12 2.13 -13.72 -19.81
C LEU A 12 0.85 -13.17 -19.15
N VAL A 13 1.02 -12.25 -18.19
CA VAL A 13 -0.06 -11.52 -17.52
C VAL A 13 -0.51 -10.36 -18.40
N HIS A 14 -1.70 -10.49 -18.97
CA HIS A 14 -2.31 -9.44 -19.78
C HIS A 14 -2.95 -8.37 -18.87
N GLY A 15 -2.46 -7.13 -18.96
CA GLY A 15 -3.05 -5.94 -18.36
C GLY A 15 -2.06 -4.76 -18.31
N GLN A 16 -2.47 -3.63 -17.73
CA GLN A 16 -1.63 -2.42 -17.70
C GLN A 16 -0.39 -2.64 -16.83
N GLU A 17 0.79 -2.40 -17.38
CA GLU A 17 2.08 -2.39 -16.66
C GLU A 17 2.39 -3.68 -15.86
N GLY A 18 2.02 -4.85 -16.38
CA GLY A 18 2.30 -6.15 -15.74
C GLY A 18 1.32 -6.55 -14.63
N ARG A 19 0.22 -5.81 -14.47
CA ARG A 19 -0.88 -6.14 -13.57
C ARG A 19 -1.97 -6.93 -14.30
N PRO A 20 -2.60 -7.96 -13.69
CA PRO A 20 -3.72 -8.67 -14.33
C PRO A 20 -4.91 -7.73 -14.62
N ALA A 21 -5.52 -7.87 -15.80
CA ALA A 21 -6.62 -7.00 -16.26
C ALA A 21 -7.88 -7.02 -15.37
N ASP A 22 -8.08 -8.10 -14.62
CA ASP A 22 -9.22 -8.28 -13.71
C ASP A 22 -9.02 -7.60 -12.35
N TYR A 23 -7.82 -7.08 -12.05
CA TYR A 23 -7.54 -6.47 -10.75
C TYR A 23 -8.22 -5.10 -10.61
N PRO A 24 -8.78 -4.79 -9.43
CA PRO A 24 -9.57 -3.59 -9.21
C PRO A 24 -8.68 -2.36 -9.12
N VAL A 25 -8.82 -1.41 -10.04
CA VAL A 25 -8.14 -0.10 -9.94
C VAL A 25 -8.65 0.64 -8.72
N ILE A 26 -7.73 1.04 -7.85
CA ILE A 26 -8.04 1.90 -6.70
C ILE A 26 -7.67 3.31 -7.12
N GLU A 27 -8.67 4.18 -7.22
CA GLU A 27 -8.47 5.60 -7.53
C GLU A 27 -7.68 6.25 -6.38
N PRO A 28 -6.69 7.10 -6.68
CA PRO A 28 -5.94 7.81 -5.65
C PRO A 28 -6.86 8.79 -4.91
N TYR A 29 -6.71 8.85 -3.58
CA TYR A 29 -7.38 9.81 -2.70
C TYR A 29 -6.40 10.32 -1.64
N PRO A 30 -6.66 11.47 -0.99
CA PRO A 30 -5.67 12.19 -0.18
C PRO A 30 -5.02 11.37 0.94
N GLU A 31 -5.77 10.47 1.56
CA GLU A 31 -5.30 9.64 2.66
C GLU A 31 -4.56 8.38 2.19
N LEU A 32 -4.79 7.93 0.95
CA LEU A 32 -4.16 6.72 0.43
C LEU A 32 -2.67 6.95 0.17
N LEU A 33 -1.81 6.27 0.94
CA LEU A 33 -0.37 6.29 0.71
C LEU A 33 0.00 5.33 -0.42
N PHE A 34 -0.42 4.07 -0.28
CA PHE A 34 -0.20 3.01 -1.25
C PHE A 34 -1.10 1.81 -0.91
N PHE A 35 -1.07 0.80 -1.78
CA PHE A 35 -1.75 -0.46 -1.55
C PHE A 35 -0.92 -1.64 -2.06
N ILE A 36 -1.20 -2.82 -1.53
CA ILE A 36 -0.56 -4.08 -1.93
C ILE A 36 -1.62 -5.04 -2.45
N GLN A 37 -1.47 -5.43 -3.72
CA GLN A 37 -2.26 -6.47 -4.37
C GLN A 37 -1.40 -7.72 -4.56
N ARG A 38 -1.98 -8.89 -4.30
CA ARG A 38 -1.28 -10.19 -4.38
C ARG A 38 -1.91 -11.03 -5.46
N ASN A 39 -1.12 -11.85 -6.14
CA ASN A 39 -1.59 -12.76 -7.20
C ASN A 39 -2.68 -13.76 -6.76
N GLN A 40 -2.85 -14.02 -5.45
CA GLN A 40 -3.77 -15.03 -4.93
C GLN A 40 -5.26 -14.65 -5.07
N ASN A 41 -5.59 -13.37 -4.96
CA ASN A 41 -6.96 -12.84 -5.13
C ASN A 41 -6.95 -11.32 -5.26
N ILE A 42 -8.08 -10.77 -5.69
CA ILE A 42 -8.25 -9.32 -5.90
C ILE A 42 -8.33 -8.49 -4.60
N ASN A 43 -8.38 -9.11 -3.42
CA ASN A 43 -8.42 -8.37 -2.17
C ASN A 43 -7.11 -7.62 -1.98
N THR A 44 -7.23 -6.39 -1.54
CA THR A 44 -6.14 -5.44 -1.49
C THR A 44 -5.86 -5.03 -0.05
N VAL A 45 -4.59 -4.93 0.33
CA VAL A 45 -4.22 -4.30 1.61
C VAL A 45 -3.96 -2.82 1.33
N ILE A 46 -4.73 -1.94 1.95
CA ILE A 46 -4.59 -0.48 1.79
C ILE A 46 -3.85 0.10 2.99
N TYR A 47 -3.01 1.10 2.71
CA TYR A 47 -2.23 1.85 3.70
C TYR A 47 -2.62 3.31 3.60
N GLU A 48 -3.23 3.83 4.64
CA GLU A 48 -3.82 5.17 4.68
C GLU A 48 -3.20 6.00 5.80
N LEU A 49 -3.12 7.32 5.63
CA LEU A 49 -2.78 8.24 6.72
C LEU A 49 -3.81 8.13 7.85
N ASN A 50 -3.33 7.98 9.07
CA ASN A 50 -4.18 7.93 10.25
C ASN A 50 -4.22 9.29 10.95
N HIS A 51 -5.31 10.02 10.78
CA HIS A 51 -5.53 11.30 11.46
C HIS A 51 -6.36 11.13 12.74
N LEU A 52 -5.98 11.87 13.78
CA LEU A 52 -6.82 12.16 14.93
C LEU A 52 -7.91 13.19 14.54
N PRO A 53 -8.93 13.39 15.39
CA PRO A 53 -9.90 14.48 15.19
C PRO A 53 -9.20 15.82 14.96
N GLY A 54 -9.64 16.55 13.93
CA GLY A 54 -9.02 17.82 13.53
C GLY A 54 -7.86 17.70 12.53
N GLU A 55 -7.77 16.59 11.78
CA GLU A 55 -6.78 16.37 10.70
C GLU A 55 -5.31 16.34 11.18
N ILE A 56 -5.10 16.09 12.47
CA ILE A 56 -3.76 15.98 13.05
C ILE A 56 -3.24 14.56 12.86
N LEU A 57 -2.08 14.38 12.24
CA LEU A 57 -1.47 13.07 12.06
C LEU A 57 -1.22 12.37 13.41
N ASN A 58 -1.69 11.13 13.54
CA ASN A 58 -1.48 10.31 14.73
C ASN A 58 -0.05 9.77 14.78
N LEU A 59 0.88 10.51 15.36
CA LEU A 59 2.29 10.11 15.45
C LEU A 59 2.54 8.78 16.19
N ASN A 60 1.57 8.30 16.98
CA ASN A 60 1.67 7.00 17.68
C ASN A 60 1.31 5.81 16.78
N ASP A 61 0.44 6.00 15.79
CA ASP A 61 0.02 4.97 14.83
C ASP A 61 -0.29 5.67 13.49
N PRO A 62 0.72 6.15 12.75
CA PRO A 62 0.52 7.13 11.67
C PRO A 62 -0.08 6.56 10.40
N ILE A 63 -0.07 5.23 10.22
CA ILE A 63 -0.57 4.56 9.03
C ILE A 63 -1.63 3.55 9.45
N LYS A 64 -2.87 3.78 9.02
CA LYS A 64 -3.95 2.82 9.17
C LYS A 64 -3.83 1.77 8.07
N ILE A 65 -3.93 0.50 8.45
CA ILE A 65 -3.82 -0.63 7.52
C ILE A 65 -5.15 -1.37 7.54
N SER A 66 -5.74 -1.58 6.36
CA SER A 66 -7.02 -2.26 6.22
C SER A 66 -7.01 -3.26 5.06
N TRP A 67 -7.81 -4.31 5.16
CA TRP A 67 -8.23 -5.11 4.02
C TRP A 67 -9.36 -4.39 3.29
N MET A 68 -9.19 -4.27 1.98
CA MET A 68 -10.22 -3.89 1.03
C MET A 68 -10.66 -5.15 0.28
N TYR A 69 -11.84 -5.65 0.61
CA TYR A 69 -12.46 -6.81 -0.03
C TYR A 69 -13.34 -6.36 -1.18
N PHE A 70 -13.36 -7.16 -2.24
CA PHE A 70 -14.22 -6.96 -3.41
C PHE A 70 -15.18 -8.14 -3.53
N ASP A 71 -16.47 -7.85 -3.68
CA ASP A 71 -17.47 -8.87 -4.00
C ASP A 71 -17.59 -9.08 -5.53
N GLU A 72 -18.46 -10.01 -5.94
CA GLU A 72 -18.72 -10.32 -7.35
C GLU A 72 -19.24 -9.11 -8.16
N ASN A 73 -19.92 -8.18 -7.48
CA ASN A 73 -20.44 -6.94 -8.06
C ASN A 73 -19.46 -5.77 -7.96
N ARG A 74 -18.21 -6.03 -7.54
CA ARG A 74 -17.16 -5.03 -7.28
C ARG A 74 -17.52 -4.02 -6.18
N ASN A 75 -18.45 -4.36 -5.28
CA ASN A 75 -18.65 -3.58 -4.07
C ASN A 75 -17.48 -3.81 -3.13
N THR A 76 -17.11 -2.72 -2.45
CA THR A 76 -15.94 -2.71 -1.58
C THR A 76 -16.35 -2.78 -0.12
N THR A 77 -15.77 -3.71 0.63
CA THR A 77 -15.87 -3.75 2.09
C THR A 77 -14.50 -3.56 2.71
N VAL A 78 -14.34 -2.54 3.54
CA VAL A 78 -13.10 -2.28 4.27
C VAL A 78 -13.17 -2.89 5.66
N LYS A 79 -12.16 -3.68 6.05
CA LYS A 79 -12.04 -4.25 7.40
C LYS A 79 -10.62 -4.11 7.92
N GLU A 80 -10.47 -3.90 9.22
CA GLU A 80 -9.15 -3.86 9.85
C GLU A 80 -8.45 -5.22 9.79
N LEU A 81 -7.12 -5.20 9.79
CA LEU A 81 -6.33 -6.41 9.92
C LEU A 81 -6.43 -6.96 11.34
N ASN A 82 -6.44 -8.28 11.46
CA ASN A 82 -6.33 -8.89 12.78
C ASN A 82 -4.90 -8.71 13.34
N TYR A 83 -4.76 -8.90 14.66
CA TYR A 83 -3.50 -8.69 15.38
C TYR A 83 -2.33 -9.50 14.80
N ILE A 84 -2.57 -10.75 14.40
CA ILE A 84 -1.54 -11.64 13.87
C ILE A 84 -1.04 -11.13 12.51
N GLN A 85 -1.95 -10.73 11.63
CA GLN A 85 -1.62 -10.17 10.31
C GLN A 85 -0.86 -8.85 10.42
N LYS A 86 -1.27 -7.97 11.35
CA LYS A 86 -0.54 -6.71 11.63
C LYS A 86 0.86 -7.04 12.17
N LYS A 87 1.02 -8.04 13.04
CA LYS A 87 2.31 -8.34 13.67
C LYS A 87 3.31 -9.09 12.76
N LEU A 88 2.84 -9.96 11.86
CA LEU A 88 3.71 -10.90 11.15
C LEU A 88 3.86 -10.65 9.64
N ALA A 89 2.93 -9.91 9.02
CA ALA A 89 2.90 -9.80 7.56
C ALA A 89 2.85 -8.34 7.10
N TYR A 90 1.73 -7.67 7.37
CA TYR A 90 1.39 -6.40 6.71
C TYR A 90 1.62 -5.17 7.57
N GLY A 91 1.91 -5.34 8.87
CA GLY A 91 2.21 -4.20 9.71
C GLY A 91 3.53 -3.53 9.37
N TYR A 92 3.80 -2.47 10.11
CA TYR A 92 5.03 -1.71 10.01
C TYR A 92 5.54 -1.32 11.40
N HIS A 93 6.82 -1.01 11.47
CA HIS A 93 7.44 -0.22 12.52
C HIS A 93 7.64 1.19 11.99
N HIS A 94 7.44 2.21 12.81
CA HIS A 94 7.72 3.59 12.44
C HIS A 94 8.64 4.30 13.43
N ARG A 95 9.29 5.34 12.92
CA ARG A 95 10.08 6.29 13.67
C ARG A 95 9.68 7.70 13.22
N VAL A 96 9.29 8.53 14.18
CA VAL A 96 9.01 9.95 13.93
C VAL A 96 10.34 10.68 13.84
N ILE A 97 10.61 11.33 12.71
CA ILE A 97 11.81 12.16 12.50
C ILE A 97 11.47 13.62 12.80
N SER A 98 10.33 14.09 12.32
CA SER A 98 9.74 15.40 12.63
C SER A 98 8.21 15.30 12.57
N ASN A 99 7.50 16.41 12.81
CA ASN A 99 6.05 16.47 12.67
C ASN A 99 5.57 16.24 11.22
N GLU A 100 6.46 16.37 10.24
CA GLU A 100 6.16 16.29 8.80
C GLU A 100 6.82 15.08 8.14
N LEU A 101 7.71 14.38 8.85
CA LEU A 101 8.49 13.28 8.32
C LEU A 101 8.46 12.07 9.26
N ILE A 102 7.93 10.98 8.73
CA ILE A 102 7.90 9.68 9.39
C ILE A 102 8.66 8.69 8.53
N GLU A 103 9.52 7.90 9.16
CA GLU A 103 10.10 6.72 8.55
C GLU A 103 9.28 5.50 8.96
N PHE A 104 9.00 4.61 8.01
CA PHE A 104 8.44 3.30 8.35
C PHE A 104 9.18 2.15 7.65
N ARG A 105 9.03 0.94 8.21
CA ARG A 105 9.57 -0.33 7.70
C ARG A 105 8.52 -1.41 7.88
N PHE A 106 8.38 -2.32 6.92
CA PHE A 106 7.46 -3.44 7.09
C PHE A 106 7.96 -4.41 8.14
N VAL A 107 7.04 -5.01 8.91
CA VAL A 107 7.40 -6.10 9.85
C VAL A 107 7.94 -7.33 9.11
N SER A 108 7.54 -7.53 7.85
CA SER A 108 7.98 -8.63 7.00
C SER A 108 9.27 -8.34 6.23
N TYR A 109 9.76 -7.09 6.25
CA TYR A 109 10.97 -6.70 5.54
C TYR A 109 11.64 -5.50 6.21
N ASP A 110 12.53 -5.79 7.15
CA ASP A 110 13.19 -4.81 8.02
C ASP A 110 14.40 -4.10 7.37
N GLN A 111 14.83 -4.56 6.20
CA GLN A 111 15.97 -4.02 5.45
C GLN A 111 15.63 -2.78 4.61
N MET A 112 14.35 -2.47 4.43
CA MET A 112 13.90 -1.37 3.56
C MET A 112 13.18 -0.29 4.35
N ASN A 113 13.71 0.93 4.23
CA ASN A 113 13.17 2.12 4.88
C ASN A 113 12.35 2.91 3.87
N PHE A 114 11.15 3.29 4.28
CA PHE A 114 10.25 4.12 3.50
C PHE A 114 10.06 5.47 4.19
N LEU A 115 10.07 6.53 3.40
CA LEU A 115 9.79 7.91 3.83
C LEU A 115 8.60 8.41 3.00
N PRO A 116 7.36 8.17 3.44
CA PRO A 116 6.19 8.72 2.76
C PRO A 116 6.29 10.25 2.76
N CYS A 117 6.21 10.84 1.57
CA CYS A 117 6.18 12.28 1.37
C CYS A 117 4.84 12.66 0.74
N LYS A 118 4.24 13.75 1.23
CA LYS A 118 3.06 14.31 0.58
C LYS A 118 3.50 14.92 -0.77
N ARG A 119 2.85 14.51 -1.85
CA ARG A 119 3.06 15.13 -3.16
C ARG A 119 2.39 16.50 -3.16
N GLU A 120 3.16 17.56 -3.46
CA GLU A 120 2.65 18.93 -3.66
C GLU A 120 1.79 19.03 -4.94
#